data_AF-A0AAN6Z301-F1
#
_entry.id   AF-A0AAN6Z301-F1
#
_cell.length_a   1.000
_cell.length_b   1.000
_cell.length_c   1.000
_cell.angle_alpha   90.00
_cell.angle_beta   90.00
_cell.angle_gamma   90.00
#
_symmetry.space_group_name_H-M   'P 1'
#
loop_
_entity.id
_entity.type
_entity.pdbx_description
1 polymer ?
#
loop_
_entity_poly.entity_id
_entity_poly.type
_entity_poly.pdbx_seq_one_letter_code
_entity_poly.pdbx_strand_id
1 'polypeptide(L)'
;MAHFPPYGSRKDEHISKYVAIKVCVADAYLPEVDSLSCLQAAAHQTDSPKRSLIPILSDRFNVQGPNETHSCLVTASASASLQDSKQLSRTHLFPLDVA
;
A
#
# COMPACT_ATOMS: atom_id res chain seq x y z
N MET A 1 10.02 42.35 -12.58
CA MET A 1 11.01 41.75 -11.65
C MET A 1 10.29 41.43 -10.35
N ALA A 2 10.03 40.15 -10.07
CA ALA A 2 9.43 39.72 -8.82
C ALA A 2 10.55 39.29 -7.86
N HIS A 3 10.54 39.88 -6.67
CA HIS A 3 11.53 39.68 -5.62
C HIS A 3 11.15 38.44 -4.79
N PHE A 4 11.95 37.37 -4.87
CA PHE A 4 11.83 36.21 -3.98
C PHE A 4 12.66 36.46 -2.71
N PRO A 5 12.14 36.17 -1.50
CA PRO A 5 12.93 36.30 -0.27
C PRO A 5 13.97 35.18 -0.19
N PRO A 6 15.17 35.45 0.34
CA PRO A 6 16.20 34.45 0.50
C PRO A 6 16.00 33.71 1.83
N TYR A 7 16.21 32.39 1.81
CA TYR A 7 16.27 31.51 2.98
C TYR A 7 14.93 31.13 3.64
N GLY A 8 14.11 30.40 2.88
CA GLY A 8 13.23 29.39 3.46
C GLY A 8 13.70 28.02 2.99
N SER A 9 14.52 27.32 3.77
CA SER A 9 14.79 25.91 3.51
C SER A 9 13.48 25.14 3.72
N ARG A 10 12.79 24.80 2.64
CA ARG A 10 11.65 23.87 2.69
C ARG A 10 12.24 22.50 3.00
N LYS A 11 12.17 22.11 4.27
CA LYS A 11 12.49 20.75 4.70
C LYS A 11 11.35 19.88 4.19
N ASP A 12 11.52 19.32 3.01
CA ASP A 12 10.64 18.27 2.52
C ASP A 12 11.00 17.01 3.31
N GLU A 13 10.33 16.83 4.45
CA GLU A 13 10.49 15.67 5.30
C GLU A 13 9.77 14.50 4.62
N HIS A 14 10.43 13.94 3.62
CA HIS A 14 9.91 12.78 2.90
C HIS A 14 9.85 11.63 3.90
N ILE A 15 8.65 11.32 4.38
CA ILE A 15 8.43 10.26 5.36
C ILE A 15 8.89 8.94 4.70
N SER A 16 10.00 8.39 5.15
CA SER A 16 10.51 7.09 4.68
C SER A 16 9.60 5.99 5.20
N LYS A 17 8.60 5.62 4.41
CA LYS A 17 7.69 4.50 4.66
C LYS A 17 8.00 3.39 3.66
N TYR A 18 8.18 2.17 4.17
CA TYR A 18 8.26 0.99 3.33
C TYR A 18 6.88 0.68 2.74
N VAL A 19 6.87 0.34 1.46
CA VAL A 19 5.68 -0.03 0.70
C VAL A 19 5.89 -1.37 0.02
N ALA A 20 4.80 -2.06 -0.28
CA ALA A 20 4.83 -3.21 -1.17
C ALA A 20 4.43 -2.74 -2.58
N ILE A 21 5.18 -3.17 -3.59
CA ILE A 21 4.90 -2.84 -5.00
C ILE A 21 4.63 -4.14 -5.74
N LYS A 22 3.45 -4.23 -6.36
CA LYS A 22 3.12 -5.27 -7.32
C LYS A 22 3.34 -4.71 -8.72
N VAL A 23 4.34 -5.22 -9.43
CA VAL A 23 4.58 -4.92 -10.85
C VAL A 23 3.77 -5.92 -11.67
N CYS A 24 2.78 -5.44 -12.40
CA CYS A 24 1.94 -6.31 -13.22
C CYS A 24 2.64 -6.64 -14.54
N VAL A 25 2.24 -7.76 -15.13
CA VAL A 25 2.55 -8.06 -16.53
C VAL A 25 2.01 -6.92 -17.38
N ALA A 26 2.70 -6.59 -18.46
CA ALA A 26 2.28 -5.46 -19.27
C ALA A 26 0.94 -5.72 -19.95
N ASP A 27 0.21 -4.63 -20.17
CA ASP A 27 -1.13 -4.62 -20.74
C ASP A 27 -2.12 -5.59 -20.05
N ALA A 28 -1.80 -6.03 -18.83
CA ALA A 28 -2.66 -6.90 -18.05
C ALA A 28 -3.94 -6.17 -17.66
N TYR A 29 -5.06 -6.86 -17.78
CA TYR A 29 -6.32 -6.40 -17.21
C TYR A 29 -6.27 -6.55 -15.68
N LEU A 30 -6.59 -5.47 -14.95
CA LEU A 30 -6.44 -5.38 -13.49
C LEU A 30 -7.79 -5.17 -12.78
N PRO A 31 -8.70 -6.17 -12.76
CA PRO A 31 -9.99 -6.06 -12.08
C PRO A 31 -9.85 -5.91 -10.56
N GLU A 32 -8.68 -6.28 -10.03
CA GLU A 32 -8.35 -6.08 -8.61
C GLU A 32 -8.31 -4.61 -8.21
N VAL A 33 -7.95 -3.70 -9.13
CA VAL A 33 -7.90 -2.26 -8.85
C VAL A 33 -9.29 -1.71 -8.58
N ASP A 34 -10.27 -2.08 -9.42
CA ASP A 34 -11.66 -1.67 -9.25
C ASP A 34 -12.23 -2.27 -7.95
N SER A 35 -11.93 -3.54 -7.69
CA SER A 35 -12.37 -4.24 -6.48
C SER A 35 -11.83 -3.58 -5.21
N LEU A 36 -10.54 -3.26 -5.17
CA LEU A 36 -9.92 -2.56 -4.04
C LEU A 36 -10.47 -1.15 -3.87
N SER A 37 -10.71 -0.44 -4.97
CA SER A 37 -11.28 0.91 -4.96
C SER A 37 -12.70 0.90 -4.36
N CYS A 38 -13.54 -0.07 -4.75
CA CYS A 38 -14.87 -0.25 -4.18
C CYS A 38 -14.83 -0.56 -2.68
N LEU A 39 -13.92 -1.46 -2.26
CA LEU A 39 -13.76 -1.80 -0.84
C LEU A 39 -13.25 -0.62 -0.02
N GLN A 40 -12.30 0.16 -0.55
CA GLN A 40 -11.83 1.39 0.10
C GLN A 40 -12.97 2.39 0.24
N ALA A 41 -13.74 2.64 -0.83
CA ALA A 41 -14.88 3.57 -0.80
C ALA A 41 -15.94 3.15 0.24
N ALA A 42 -16.26 1.86 0.32
CA ALA A 42 -17.15 1.33 1.35
C ALA A 42 -16.57 1.48 2.77
N ALA A 43 -15.27 1.20 2.93
CA ALA A 43 -14.59 1.37 4.21
C ALA A 43 -14.49 2.83 4.66
N HIS A 44 -14.48 3.80 3.73
CA HIS A 44 -14.53 5.23 4.06
C HIS A 44 -15.89 5.70 4.58
N GLN A 45 -16.98 5.00 4.26
CA GLN A 45 -18.33 5.33 4.73
C GLN A 45 -18.61 4.85 6.15
N THR A 46 -17.77 3.97 6.69
CA THR A 46 -17.90 3.43 8.04
C THR A 46 -16.66 3.76 8.83
N ASP A 47 -16.78 4.45 9.96
CA ASP A 47 -15.65 4.74 10.85
C ASP A 47 -15.32 3.51 11.71
N SER A 48 -15.12 2.38 11.02
CA SER A 48 -14.95 1.07 11.64
C SER A 48 -13.47 0.67 11.68
N PRO A 49 -13.01 0.03 12.77
CA PRO A 49 -11.66 -0.53 12.85
C PRO A 49 -11.33 -1.50 11.71
N LYS A 50 -12.36 -2.07 11.08
CA LYS A 50 -12.25 -3.02 9.97
C LYS A 50 -11.61 -2.41 8.71
N ARG A 51 -11.54 -1.09 8.60
CA ARG A 51 -10.87 -0.40 7.50
C ARG A 51 -9.39 -0.78 7.36
N SER A 52 -8.71 -1.14 8.44
CA SER A 52 -7.30 -1.57 8.40
C SER A 52 -7.11 -3.04 7.99
N LEU A 53 -8.19 -3.83 7.88
CA LEU A 53 -8.11 -5.25 7.52
C LEU A 53 -7.98 -5.48 6.01
N ILE A 54 -8.39 -4.50 5.20
CA ILE A 54 -8.32 -4.58 3.74
C ILE A 54 -7.07 -3.81 3.27
N PRO A 55 -6.21 -4.42 2.43
CA PRO A 55 -5.07 -3.72 1.86
C PRO A 55 -5.50 -2.43 1.15
N ILE A 56 -4.85 -1.32 1.50
CA ILE A 56 -5.12 -0.01 0.93
C ILE A 56 -4.18 0.19 -0.26
N LEU A 57 -4.75 0.31 -1.47
CA LEU A 57 -4.04 0.82 -2.63
C LEU A 57 -3.73 2.30 -2.39
N SER A 58 -2.46 2.60 -2.17
CA SER A 58 -1.99 3.95 -1.85
C SER A 58 -1.65 4.74 -3.10
N ASP A 59 -1.17 4.06 -4.14
CA ASP A 59 -0.85 4.68 -5.42
C ASP A 59 -0.89 3.66 -6.57
N ARG A 60 -0.99 4.19 -7.78
CA ARG A 60 -0.89 3.44 -9.03
C ARG A 60 -0.11 4.27 -10.04
N PHE A 61 0.94 3.67 -10.59
CA PHE A 61 1.74 4.29 -11.65
C PHE A 61 2.07 3.28 -12.75
N ASN A 62 2.56 3.78 -13.87
CA ASN A 62 3.00 2.95 -14.99
C ASN A 62 4.52 3.07 -15.15
N VAL A 63 5.17 1.95 -15.44
CA VAL A 63 6.60 1.88 -15.74
C VAL A 63 6.77 1.42 -17.17
N GLN A 64 7.55 2.16 -17.95
CA GLN A 64 7.89 1.78 -19.31
C GLN A 64 9.05 0.78 -19.27
N GLY A 65 8.79 -0.45 -19.69
CA GLY A 65 9.80 -1.46 -19.93
C GLY A 65 10.37 -1.38 -21.35
N PRO A 66 11.39 -2.19 -21.66
CA PRO A 66 11.98 -2.27 -23.00
C PRO A 66 10.96 -2.65 -24.09
N ASN A 67 9.96 -3.45 -23.72
CA ASN A 67 9.00 -4.01 -24.67
C ASN A 67 7.60 -3.38 -24.53
N GLU A 68 7.22 -2.95 -23.33
CA GLU A 68 5.80 -2.69 -23.01
C GLU A 68 5.64 -1.94 -21.68
N THR A 69 4.43 -1.47 -21.39
CA THR A 69 4.13 -0.67 -20.19
C THR A 69 3.53 -1.53 -19.09
N HIS A 70 4.13 -1.49 -17.91
CA HIS A 70 3.72 -2.24 -16.73
C HIS A 70 2.98 -1.34 -15.75
N SER A 71 1.72 -1.67 -15.46
CA SER A 71 1.02 -1.05 -14.32
C SER A 71 1.62 -1.56 -13.00
N CYS A 72 1.93 -0.63 -12.10
CA CYS A 72 2.48 -0.89 -10.78
C CYS A 72 1.49 -0.43 -9.71
N LEU A 73 1.18 -1.32 -8.77
CA LEU A 73 0.26 -1.07 -7.67
C LEU A 73 1.05 -0.94 -6.37
N VAL A 74 0.81 0.14 -5.63
CA VAL A 74 1.46 0.41 -4.35
C VAL A 74 0.49 0.15 -3.22
N THR A 75 0.86 -0.73 -2.30
CA THR A 75 0.10 -0.96 -1.07
C THR A 75 0.98 -0.69 0.15
N ALA A 76 0.34 -0.48 1.30
CA ALA A 76 1.05 -0.53 2.58
C ALA A 76 1.83 -1.85 2.69
N SER A 77 3.00 -1.81 3.33
CA SER A 77 3.72 -3.04 3.66
C SER A 77 2.83 -3.93 4.52
N ALA A 78 2.60 -5.15 4.05
CA ALA A 78 1.86 -6.14 4.81
C ALA A 78 2.82 -6.86 5.77
N SER A 79 2.30 -7.20 6.96
CA SER A 79 2.93 -8.15 7.86
C SER A 79 2.99 -9.55 7.23
N ALA A 80 3.74 -10.46 7.86
CA ALA A 80 3.79 -11.86 7.45
C ALA A 80 2.38 -12.48 7.35
N SER A 81 2.20 -13.44 6.43
CA SER A 81 0.94 -14.17 6.35
C SER A 81 0.68 -14.95 7.65
N LEU A 82 -0.57 -15.34 7.89
CA LEU A 82 -0.90 -16.18 9.05
C LEU A 82 -0.15 -17.53 9.00
N GLN A 83 0.01 -18.09 7.81
CA GLN A 83 0.76 -19.33 7.61
C GLN A 83 2.23 -19.15 8.00
N ASP A 84 2.88 -18.10 7.50
CA ASP A 84 4.29 -17.80 7.81
C ASP A 84 4.47 -17.51 9.30
N SER A 85 3.56 -16.71 9.87
CA SER A 85 3.58 -16.37 11.29
C SER A 85 3.44 -17.62 12.17
N LYS A 86 2.56 -18.55 11.80
CA LYS A 86 2.39 -19.83 12.50
C LYS A 86 3.63 -20.72 12.37
N GLN A 87 4.22 -20.78 11.17
CA GLN A 87 5.41 -21.60 10.90
C GLN A 87 6.63 -21.11 11.67
N LEU A 88 6.76 -19.78 11.84
CA LEU A 88 7.88 -19.15 12.56
C LEU A 88 7.65 -19.05 14.08
N SER A 89 6.41 -19.23 14.54
CA SER A 89 6.10 -19.22 15.98
C SER A 89 6.66 -20.46 16.67
N ARG A 90 7.25 -20.28 17.86
CA ARG A 90 7.80 -21.38 18.67
C ARG A 90 6.73 -22.35 19.19
N THR A 91 5.49 -21.87 19.35
CA THR A 91 4.38 -22.62 19.94
C THR A 91 3.35 -23.07 18.91
N HIS A 92 3.46 -22.64 17.65
CA HIS A 92 2.43 -22.84 16.61
C HIS A 92 1.03 -22.29 16.96
N LEU A 93 0.96 -21.37 17.94
CA LEU A 93 -0.27 -20.74 18.42
C LEU A 93 -0.18 -19.21 18.29
N PHE A 94 -1.31 -18.58 17.98
CA PHE A 94 -1.45 -17.13 18.05
C PHE A 94 -1.79 -16.71 19.49
N PRO A 95 -1.23 -15.60 20.01
CA PRO A 95 -1.66 -15.05 21.29
C PRO A 95 -3.15 -14.77 21.24
N LEU A 96 -3.90 -15.28 22.22
CA LEU A 96 -5.28 -14.89 22.41
C LEU A 96 -5.28 -13.51 23.07
N ASP A 97 -6.10 -12.60 22.54
CA ASP A 97 -6.41 -11.35 23.21
C ASP A 97 -7.39 -11.68 24.35
N VAL A 98 -6.86 -11.91 25.55
CA VAL A 98 -7.65 -12.24 26.74
C VAL A 98 -7.59 -11.02 27.67
N ALA A 99 -8.75 -10.43 27.92
CA ALA A 99 -8.96 -9.30 28.83
C ALA A 99 -8.98 -9.73 30.30
#